data_AF-A0A6D2G3D3-F1
#
_entry.id   AF-A0A6D2G3D3-F1
#
_cell.length_a   1.000
_cell.length_b   1.000
_cell.length_c   1.000
_cell.angle_alpha   90.00
_cell.angle_beta   90.00
_cell.angle_gamma   90.00
#
_symmetry.space_group_name_H-M   'P 1'
#
loop_
_entity.id
_entity.type
_entity.pdbx_description
1 polymer ?
#
loop_
_entity_poly.entity_id
_entity_poly.type
_entity_poly.pdbx_seq_one_letter_code
_entity_poly.pdbx_strand_id
1 'polypeptide(L)'
;MYNVRGLSIWPISSSGIKEQMMARGISAQDISVVYNPVSIKTIIVPPPECDKPAVFLYVGRLKFEGQKRVKDLFDGLARTTGEWQLHIIGDGSRF
;
A
#
# COMPACT_ATOMS: atom_id res chain seq x y z
N MET A 1 -22.97 -6.46 1.05
CA MET A 1 -23.95 -5.76 0.19
C MET A 1 -24.75 -4.86 1.10
N TYR A 2 -24.63 -3.54 0.93
CA TYR A 2 -25.48 -2.60 1.66
C TYR A 2 -26.68 -2.27 0.77
N ASN A 3 -27.90 -2.42 1.30
CA ASN A 3 -29.12 -2.02 0.60
C ASN A 3 -29.50 -0.61 1.04
N VAL A 4 -29.39 0.35 0.13
CA VAL A 4 -29.86 1.71 0.34
C VAL A 4 -30.89 2.00 -0.75
N ARG A 5 -32.15 2.18 -0.36
CA ARG A 5 -33.28 2.50 -1.26
C ARG A 5 -33.47 1.51 -2.43
N GLY A 6 -33.24 0.21 -2.21
CA GLY A 6 -33.45 -0.82 -3.24
C GLY A 6 -32.29 -0.97 -4.24
N LEU A 7 -31.25 -0.14 -4.14
CA LEU A 7 -30.00 -0.30 -4.88
C LEU A 7 -28.96 -1.04 -4.03
N SER A 8 -28.32 -2.02 -4.66
CA SER A 8 -27.30 -2.86 -4.03
C SER A 8 -25.94 -2.20 -4.19
N ILE A 9 -25.46 -1.55 -3.13
CA ILE A 9 -24.20 -0.79 -3.17
C ILE A 9 -23.05 -1.70 -2.75
N TRP A 10 -21.99 -1.69 -3.56
CA TRP A 10 -20.74 -2.38 -3.27
C TRP A 10 -19.77 -1.42 -2.56
N PRO A 11 -19.45 -1.65 -1.27
CA PRO A 11 -18.40 -0.91 -0.60
C PRO A 11 -17.05 -1.37 -1.12
N ILE A 12 -16.23 -0.43 -1.58
CA ILE A 12 -14.93 -0.71 -2.18
C ILE A 12 -13.82 0.02 -1.43
N SER A 13 -12.68 -0.65 -1.23
CA SER A 13 -11.54 -0.13 -0.48
C SER A 13 -10.59 0.77 -1.28
N SER A 14 -10.70 0.82 -2.61
CA SER A 14 -9.84 1.65 -3.48
C SER A 14 -10.51 2.11 -4.78
N SER A 15 -10.02 3.20 -5.36
CA SER A 15 -10.45 3.67 -6.69
C SER A 15 -10.18 2.65 -7.80
N GLY A 16 -9.05 1.92 -7.74
CA GLY A 16 -8.73 0.90 -8.74
C GLY A 16 -9.73 -0.25 -8.80
N ILE A 17 -10.29 -0.67 -7.67
CA ILE A 17 -11.35 -1.70 -7.66
C ILE A 17 -12.67 -1.12 -8.23
N LYS A 18 -12.97 0.17 -7.98
CA LYS A 18 -14.12 0.85 -8.61
C LYS A 18 -13.99 0.86 -10.14
N GLU A 19 -12.83 1.25 -10.66
CA GLU A 19 -12.56 1.24 -12.11
C GLU A 19 -12.72 -0.17 -12.70
N GLN A 20 -12.19 -1.18 -12.01
CA GLN A 20 -12.35 -2.58 -12.37
C GLN A 20 -13.80 -3.07 -12.37
N MET A 21 -14.66 -2.55 -11.49
CA MET A 21 -16.09 -2.86 -11.45
C MET A 21 -16.86 -2.14 -12.56
N MET A 22 -16.53 -0.88 -12.82
CA MET A 22 -17.08 -0.12 -13.94
C MET A 22 -16.73 -0.76 -15.29
N ALA A 23 -15.49 -1.24 -15.45
CA ALA A 23 -15.07 -1.99 -16.63
C ALA A 23 -15.82 -3.31 -16.83
N ARG A 24 -16.46 -3.83 -15.77
CA ARG A 24 -17.32 -5.03 -15.81
C ARG A 24 -18.81 -4.69 -15.94
N GLY A 25 -19.16 -3.43 -16.20
CA GLY A 25 -20.52 -2.99 -16.50
C GLY A 25 -21.35 -2.50 -15.32
N ILE A 26 -20.75 -2.36 -14.12
CA ILE A 26 -21.46 -1.79 -12.97
C ILE A 26 -21.47 -0.27 -13.07
N SER A 27 -22.65 0.34 -12.93
CA SER A 27 -22.78 1.81 -12.94
C SER A 27 -21.98 2.44 -11.80
N ALA A 28 -21.30 3.55 -12.08
CA ALA A 28 -20.54 4.29 -11.07
C ALA A 28 -21.40 4.79 -9.91
N GLN A 29 -22.71 4.91 -10.12
CA GLN A 29 -23.70 5.36 -9.13
C GLN A 29 -24.00 4.27 -8.08
N ASP A 30 -23.78 3.00 -8.44
CA ASP A 30 -24.01 1.84 -7.57
C ASP A 30 -22.75 1.44 -6.79
N ILE A 31 -21.68 2.22 -6.95
CA ILE A 31 -20.37 1.95 -6.38
C ILE A 31 -19.98 3.08 -5.43
N SER A 32 -19.74 2.73 -4.17
CA SER A 32 -19.21 3.67 -3.18
C SER A 32 -17.82 3.25 -2.73
N VAL A 33 -16.85 4.15 -2.90
CA VAL A 33 -15.49 3.97 -2.37
C VAL A 33 -15.50 4.45 -0.93
N VAL A 34 -15.30 3.54 0.01
CA VAL A 34 -15.35 3.81 1.45
C VAL A 34 -13.96 3.83 2.09
N TYR A 35 -12.94 3.36 1.36
CA TYR A 35 -11.57 3.17 1.85
C TYR A 35 -11.49 2.28 3.10
N ASN A 36 -10.26 2.02 3.55
CA ASN A 36 -10.04 1.31 4.81
C ASN A 36 -9.72 2.33 5.91
N PRO A 37 -10.32 2.19 7.11
CA PRO A 37 -10.01 3.09 8.22
C PRO A 37 -8.59 2.86 8.73
N VAL A 38 -7.98 3.93 9.27
CA VAL A 38 -6.75 3.87 10.05
C VAL A 38 -6.94 4.67 11.35
N SER A 39 -6.42 4.16 12.46
CA SER A 39 -6.52 4.85 13.74
C SER A 39 -5.67 6.12 13.76
N ILE A 40 -6.22 7.20 14.33
CA ILE A 40 -5.47 8.43 14.59
C ILE A 40 -4.29 8.11 15.53
N LYS A 41 -3.13 8.68 15.22
CA LYS A 41 -1.91 8.56 16.03
C LYS A 41 -1.52 9.94 16.56
N THR A 42 -0.99 9.98 17.78
CA THR A 42 -0.50 11.19 18.44
C THR A 42 1.01 11.36 18.34
N ILE A 43 1.70 10.37 17.77
CA ILE A 43 3.16 10.34 17.63
C ILE A 43 3.51 10.55 16.16
N ILE A 44 4.45 11.46 15.92
CA ILE A 44 5.04 11.74 14.61
C ILE A 44 6.44 11.16 14.61
N VAL A 45 6.77 10.36 13.58
CA VAL A 45 8.13 9.88 13.36
C VAL A 45 8.89 10.98 12.60
N PRO A 46 9.95 11.58 13.17
CA PRO A 46 10.70 12.63 12.49
C PRO A 46 11.54 12.04 11.35
N PRO A 47 11.90 12.84 10.33
CA PRO A 47 12.93 12.46 9.37
C PRO A 47 14.31 12.35 10.07
N PRO A 48 15.30 11.71 9.42
CA PRO A 48 16.68 11.78 9.88
C PRO A 48 17.18 13.23 9.98
N GLU A 49 18.12 13.48 10.89
CA GLU A 49 18.81 14.77 11.00
C GLU A 49 19.56 15.10 9.69
N CYS A 50 19.83 16.39 9.45
CA CYS A 50 20.68 16.81 8.33
C CYS A 50 22.03 16.08 8.38
N ASP A 51 22.57 15.76 7.20
CA ASP A 51 23.83 15.03 7.02
C ASP A 51 23.83 13.57 7.53
N LYS A 52 22.68 13.05 8.01
CA LYS A 52 22.50 11.61 8.24
C LYS A 52 22.02 10.91 6.96
N PRO A 53 22.34 9.62 6.79
CA PRO A 53 21.82 8.83 5.69
C PRO A 53 20.28 8.84 5.64
N ALA A 54 19.72 8.74 4.42
CA ALA A 54 18.29 8.54 4.27
C ALA A 54 17.87 7.19 4.88
N VAL A 55 16.78 7.16 5.63
CA VAL A 55 16.29 5.94 6.28
C VAL A 55 14.98 5.51 5.63
N PHE A 56 15.03 4.43 4.85
CA PHE A 56 13.87 3.80 4.24
C PHE A 56 13.31 2.70 5.16
N LEU A 57 11.99 2.52 5.15
CA LEU A 57 11.30 1.50 5.95
C LEU A 57 10.40 0.64 5.07
N TYR A 58 10.63 -0.67 5.08
CA TYR A 58 9.74 -1.67 4.50
C TYR A 58 9.04 -2.45 5.62
N VAL A 59 7.71 -2.48 5.59
CA VAL A 59 6.90 -3.29 6.52
C VAL A 59 6.02 -4.25 5.73
N GLY A 60 6.27 -5.54 5.85
CA GLY A 60 5.48 -6.55 5.14
C GLY A 60 6.15 -7.92 5.05
N ARG A 61 5.40 -8.91 4.57
CA ARG A 61 5.92 -10.25 4.36
C ARG A 61 6.99 -10.25 3.26
N LEU A 62 8.14 -10.84 3.55
CA LEU A 62 9.24 -10.96 2.61
C LEU A 62 8.97 -12.08 1.62
N LYS A 63 8.62 -11.70 0.39
CA LYS A 63 8.63 -12.59 -0.77
C LYS A 63 9.53 -11.99 -1.83
N PHE A 64 10.59 -12.71 -2.18
CA PHE A 64 11.64 -12.26 -3.10
C PHE A 64 11.05 -11.93 -4.49
N GLU A 65 10.20 -12.81 -5.00
CA GLU A 65 9.46 -12.65 -6.26
C GLU A 65 7.94 -12.85 -6.04
N GLY A 66 7.11 -12.42 -6.99
CA GLY A 66 5.64 -12.50 -6.90
C GLY A 66 4.99 -11.26 -6.27
N GLN A 67 3.90 -11.42 -5.51
CA GLN A 67 3.01 -10.31 -5.09
C GLN A 67 3.67 -9.17 -4.29
N LYS A 68 4.90 -9.33 -3.78
CA LYS A 68 5.60 -8.32 -2.97
C LYS A 68 6.89 -7.77 -3.58
N ARG A 69 7.41 -8.41 -4.65
CA ARG A 69 8.58 -8.00 -5.46
C ARG A 69 9.68 -7.29 -4.66
N VAL A 70 10.15 -7.88 -3.56
CA VAL A 70 11.22 -7.28 -2.73
C VAL A 70 12.51 -7.12 -3.53
N LYS A 71 12.72 -7.96 -4.55
CA LYS A 71 13.79 -7.79 -5.55
C LYS A 71 13.81 -6.38 -6.17
N ASP A 72 12.65 -5.87 -6.61
CA ASP A 72 12.58 -4.55 -7.26
C ASP A 72 12.96 -3.42 -6.30
N LEU A 73 12.63 -3.57 -5.00
CA LEU A 73 13.03 -2.61 -3.97
C LEU A 73 14.55 -2.56 -3.84
N PHE A 74 15.21 -3.72 -3.80
CA PHE A 74 16.67 -3.79 -3.72
C PHE A 74 17.34 -3.29 -5.00
N ASP A 75 16.85 -3.71 -6.17
CA ASP A 75 17.37 -3.25 -7.47
C ASP A 75 17.23 -1.73 -7.63
N GLY A 76 16.14 -1.15 -7.12
CA GLY A 76 15.91 0.29 -7.11
C GLY A 76 16.91 1.02 -6.22
N LEU A 77 17.06 0.58 -4.96
CA LEU A 77 17.97 1.20 -4.00
C LEU A 77 19.45 1.03 -4.37
N ALA A 78 19.82 -0.08 -5.01
CA ALA A 78 21.18 -0.28 -5.51
C ALA A 78 21.58 0.73 -6.61
N ARG A 79 20.61 1.42 -7.22
CA ARG A 79 20.81 2.37 -8.32
C ARG A 79 20.65 3.83 -7.88
N THR A 80 20.42 4.10 -6.60
CA THR A 80 20.30 5.47 -6.08
C THR A 80 21.67 6.09 -5.83
N THR A 81 21.72 7.42 -5.79
CA THR A 81 22.92 8.18 -5.43
C THR A 81 22.76 8.74 -4.02
N GLY A 82 23.80 8.61 -3.19
CA GLY A 82 23.84 9.12 -1.82
C GLY A 82 23.75 8.02 -0.76
N GLU A 83 23.99 8.40 0.50
CA GLU A 83 23.99 7.49 1.64
C GLU A 83 22.57 7.11 2.05
N TRP A 84 22.32 5.81 2.20
CA TRP A 84 21.01 5.31 2.62
C TRP A 84 21.09 4.07 3.50
N GLN A 85 20.04 3.86 4.28
CA GLN A 85 19.79 2.67 5.09
C GLN A 85 18.36 2.18 4.83
N LEU A 86 18.18 0.86 4.81
CA LEU A 86 16.86 0.24 4.68
C LEU A 86 16.59 -0.64 5.91
N HIS A 87 15.56 -0.28 6.68
CA HIS A 87 15.03 -1.13 7.74
C HIS A 87 13.89 -1.98 7.20
N ILE A 88 13.95 -3.28 7.46
CA ILE A 88 12.97 -4.25 7.00
C ILE A 88 12.31 -4.89 8.23
N ILE A 89 11.00 -4.71 8.36
CA ILE A 89 10.19 -5.34 9.42
C ILE A 89 9.20 -6.30 8.77
N GLY A 90 9.42 -7.59 9.02
CA GLY A 90 8.54 -8.65 8.56
C GLY A 90 9.30 -9.96 8.44
N ASP A 91 8.56 -11.04 8.26
CA ASP A 91 9.12 -12.36 8.02
C ASP A 91 8.72 -12.85 6.62
N GLY A 92 9.39 -13.91 6.18
CA GLY A 92 9.04 -14.66 4.99
C GLY A 92 9.41 -16.12 5.21
N SER A 93 8.77 -17.03 4.48
CA SER A 93 9.23 -18.41 4.42
C SER A 93 10.69 -18.42 3.98
N ARG A 94 11.57 -19.13 4.72
CA ARG A 94 12.89 -19.50 4.19
C ARG A 94 12.63 -20.23 2.89
N PHE A 95 13.10 -19.64 1.79
CA PHE A 95 13.27 -20.13 0.42
C PHE A 95 12.61 -21.48 0.11
#